data_AF-A0A359KS98-F1
#
_entry.id   AF-A0A359KS98-F1
#
_cell.length_a   1.000
_cell.length_b   1.000
_cell.length_c   1.000
_cell.angle_alpha   90.00
_cell.angle_beta   90.00
_cell.angle_gamma   90.00
#
_symmetry.space_group_name_H-M   'P 1'
#
loop_
_entity.id
_entity.type
_entity.pdbx_description
1 polymer ?
#
loop_
_entity_poly.entity_id
_entity_poly.type
_entity_poly.pdbx_seq_one_letter_code
_entity_poly.pdbx_strand_id
1 'polypeptide(L)'
;QAGVDRQQREYMLREQMRAIQRELGELASEEELVEEFREKIEAAGMPEDVEHKALLQVSRLEHQHPFSPEIGVIRSYLEWLTDLPWAVETADQLDLAEAARILDEDHYGLQKVKERIVEFIAVRKLAGDKMKAP
;
A
#
# COMPACT_ATOMS: atom_id res chain seq x y z
N GLN A 1 10.86 45.15 13.65
CA GLN A 1 9.77 44.74 14.57
C GLN A 1 8.53 44.15 13.84
N ALA A 2 8.49 44.03 12.51
CA ALA A 2 7.32 43.48 11.78
C ALA A 2 7.25 41.94 11.67
N GLY A 3 8.32 41.20 12.02
CA GLY A 3 8.35 39.74 11.92
C GLY A 3 7.56 39.01 13.01
N VAL A 4 7.54 39.56 14.24
CA VAL A 4 6.86 38.99 15.40
C VAL A 4 5.34 39.01 15.24
N ASP A 5 4.81 40.10 14.65
CA ASP A 5 3.38 40.30 14.38
C ASP A 5 2.86 39.37 13.26
N ARG A 6 3.72 38.96 12.31
CA ARG A 6 3.36 37.97 11.28
C ARG A 6 3.28 36.55 11.87
N GLN A 7 4.24 36.15 12.71
CA GLN A 7 4.21 34.84 13.37
C GLN A 7 3.01 34.67 14.31
N GLN A 8 2.67 35.70 15.08
CA GLN A 8 1.48 35.66 15.95
C GLN A 8 0.17 35.55 15.16
N ARG A 9 0.05 36.28 14.05
CA ARG A 9 -1.11 36.15 13.14
C ARG A 9 -1.20 34.77 12.50
N GLU A 10 -0.07 34.23 12.04
CA GLU A 10 -0.04 32.90 11.44
C GLU A 10 -0.42 31.80 12.46
N TYR A 11 0.05 31.93 13.71
CA TYR A 11 -0.36 31.05 14.80
C TYR A 11 -1.86 31.14 15.09
N MET A 12 -2.43 32.35 15.18
CA MET A 12 -3.87 32.54 15.37
C MET A 12 -4.71 31.96 14.24
N LEU A 13 -4.31 32.17 12.98
CA LEU A 13 -5.02 31.62 11.82
C LEU A 13 -4.98 30.08 11.80
N ARG A 14 -3.88 29.47 12.26
CA ARG A 14 -3.76 28.01 12.39
C ARG A 14 -4.67 27.45 13.49
N GLU A 15 -4.75 28.12 14.63
CA GLU A 15 -5.68 27.72 15.71
C GLU A 15 -7.14 27.83 15.28
N GLN A 16 -7.47 28.87 14.51
CA GLN A 16 -8.81 29.01 13.93
C GLN A 16 -9.11 27.90 12.91
N MET A 17 -8.18 27.55 12.04
CA MET A 17 -8.34 26.42 11.10
C MET A 17 -8.55 25.09 11.82
N ARG A 18 -7.79 24.83 12.91
CA ARG A 18 -7.98 23.63 13.75
C ARG A 18 -9.32 23.59 14.46
N ALA A 19 -9.86 24.74 14.86
CA ALA A 19 -11.20 24.82 15.45
C ALA A 19 -12.26 24.49 14.40
N ILE A 20 -12.15 25.07 13.19
CA ILE A 20 -13.08 24.84 12.07
C ILE A 20 -13.07 23.36 11.64
N GLN A 21 -11.90 22.75 11.46
CA GLN A 21 -11.80 21.35 11.03
C GLN A 21 -12.36 20.36 12.06
N ARG A 22 -12.25 20.68 13.36
CA ARG A 22 -12.89 19.90 14.45
C ARG A 22 -14.41 20.04 14.45
N GLU A 23 -14.93 21.26 14.22
CA GLU A 23 -16.38 21.49 14.13
C GLU A 23 -17.00 20.81 12.90
N LEU A 24 -16.25 20.69 11.80
CA LEU A 24 -16.69 20.02 10.56
C LEU A 24 -16.62 18.48 10.63
N GLY A 25 -15.98 17.90 11.66
CA GLY A 25 -15.82 16.45 11.78
C GLY A 25 -14.91 15.82 10.71
N GLU A 26 -14.09 16.63 10.03
CA GLU A 26 -13.24 16.20 8.89
C GLU A 26 -11.84 15.74 9.31
N LEU A 27 -11.48 15.84 10.60
CA LEU A 27 -10.24 15.30 11.13
C LEU A 27 -10.57 14.16 12.09
N ALA A 28 -10.22 12.94 11.70
CA ALA A 28 -9.73 11.99 12.69
C ALA A 28 -8.59 12.69 13.45
N SER A 29 -8.54 12.57 14.76
CA SER A 29 -7.42 13.13 15.52
C SER A 29 -6.11 12.51 15.00
N GLU A 30 -5.00 13.23 15.14
CA GLU A 30 -3.70 12.67 14.75
C GLU A 30 -3.39 11.36 15.49
N GLU A 31 -3.91 11.23 16.71
CA GLU A 31 -3.87 10.02 17.53
C GLU A 31 -4.69 8.89 16.89
N GLU A 32 -5.92 9.18 16.41
CA GLU A 32 -6.76 8.19 15.71
C GLU A 32 -6.11 7.70 14.41
N LEU A 33 -5.47 8.58 13.66
CA LEU A 33 -4.75 8.21 12.43
C LEU A 33 -3.53 7.32 12.72
N VAL A 34 -2.79 7.62 13.80
CA VAL A 34 -1.65 6.81 14.23
C VAL A 34 -2.12 5.39 14.59
N GLU A 35 -3.19 5.27 15.38
CA GLU A 35 -3.75 3.97 15.74
C GLU A 35 -4.31 3.22 14.52
N GLU A 36 -4.99 3.90 13.60
CA GLU A 36 -5.45 3.28 12.35
C GLU A 36 -4.30 2.63 11.56
N PHE A 37 -3.16 3.32 11.44
CA PHE A 37 -2.01 2.74 10.76
C PHE A 37 -1.40 1.58 11.54
N ARG A 38 -1.38 1.59 12.88
CA ARG A 38 -0.92 0.46 13.68
C ARG A 38 -1.78 -0.78 13.43
N GLU A 39 -3.10 -0.63 13.51
CA GLU A 39 -4.05 -1.72 13.25
C GLU A 39 -3.91 -2.28 11.83
N LYS A 40 -3.78 -1.40 10.83
CA LYS A 40 -3.58 -1.82 9.43
C LYS A 40 -2.27 -2.57 9.23
N ILE A 41 -1.18 -2.14 9.87
CA ILE A 41 0.12 -2.81 9.78
C ILE A 41 0.03 -4.22 10.39
N GLU A 42 -0.58 -4.34 11.57
CA GLU A 42 -0.76 -5.64 12.25
C GLU A 42 -1.64 -6.59 11.42
N ALA A 43 -2.67 -6.06 10.76
CA ALA A 43 -3.59 -6.86 9.93
C ALA A 43 -3.02 -7.23 8.55
N ALA A 44 -2.07 -6.48 8.02
CA ALA A 44 -1.59 -6.63 6.63
C ALA A 44 -0.77 -7.91 6.39
N GLY A 45 -0.22 -8.52 7.44
CA GLY A 45 0.62 -9.71 7.32
C GLY A 45 1.96 -9.41 6.64
N MET A 46 2.55 -8.26 6.96
CA MET A 46 3.83 -7.82 6.41
C MET A 46 4.98 -8.75 6.85
N PRO A 47 6.03 -8.93 6.03
CA PRO A 47 7.29 -9.49 6.49
C PRO A 47 7.89 -8.66 7.63
N GLU A 48 8.59 -9.31 8.57
CA GLU A 48 9.11 -8.69 9.79
C GLU A 48 9.94 -7.41 9.53
N ASP A 49 10.78 -7.41 8.49
CA ASP A 49 11.63 -6.28 8.16
C ASP A 49 10.86 -5.08 7.59
N VAL A 50 9.73 -5.35 6.92
CA VAL A 50 8.80 -4.34 6.39
C VAL A 50 7.95 -3.79 7.52
N GLU A 51 7.38 -4.66 8.35
CA GLU A 51 6.56 -4.29 9.51
C GLU A 51 7.33 -3.36 10.45
N HIS A 52 8.56 -3.74 10.81
CA HIS A 52 9.42 -2.93 11.66
C HIS A 52 9.69 -1.52 11.07
N LYS A 53 9.89 -1.43 9.74
CA LYS A 53 10.08 -0.12 9.07
C LYS A 53 8.79 0.70 9.04
N ALA A 54 7.64 0.07 8.85
CA ALA A 54 6.34 0.72 8.87
C ALA A 54 6.06 1.31 10.26
N LEU A 55 6.24 0.52 11.33
CA LEU A 55 6.10 0.98 12.72
C LEU A 55 7.05 2.13 13.07
N LEU A 56 8.28 2.13 12.53
CA LEU A 56 9.19 3.26 12.69
C LEU A 56 8.65 4.53 12.02
N GLN A 57 8.00 4.42 10.86
CA GLN A 57 7.36 5.58 10.22
C GLN A 57 6.12 6.05 10.99
N VAL A 58 5.32 5.14 11.57
CA VAL A 58 4.21 5.50 12.46
C VAL A 58 4.71 6.26 13.69
N SER A 59 5.80 5.80 14.32
CA SER A 59 6.41 6.51 15.44
C SER A 59 6.88 7.92 15.05
N ARG A 60 7.38 8.11 13.82
CA ARG A 60 7.73 9.44 13.31
C ARG A 60 6.49 10.31 13.10
N LEU A 61 5.40 9.74 12.59
CA LEU A 61 4.12 10.43 12.40
C LEU A 61 3.59 10.96 13.75
N GLU A 62 3.67 10.16 14.81
CA GLU A 62 3.20 10.50 16.16
C GLU A 62 3.97 11.67 16.81
N HIS A 63 5.28 11.80 16.55
CA HIS A 63 6.14 12.77 17.22
C HIS A 63 6.43 14.03 16.39
N GLN A 64 6.01 14.08 15.12
CA GLN A 64 6.30 15.21 14.24
C GLN A 64 5.26 16.33 14.39
N HIS A 65 5.67 17.54 14.00
CA HIS A 65 4.74 18.67 13.99
C HIS A 65 3.72 18.49 12.84
N PRO A 66 2.40 18.64 13.09
CA PRO A 66 1.34 18.29 12.12
C PRO A 66 1.41 19.05 10.80
N PHE A 67 2.07 20.22 10.80
CA PHE A 67 2.24 21.08 9.64
C PHE A 67 3.60 20.90 8.94
N SER A 68 4.36 19.86 9.28
CA SER A 68 5.60 19.52 8.57
C SER A 68 5.25 18.96 7.18
N PRO A 69 5.94 19.39 6.11
CA PRO A 69 5.76 18.82 4.78
C PRO A 69 6.11 17.32 4.70
N GLU A 70 6.82 16.79 5.70
CA GLU A 70 7.19 15.38 5.79
C GLU A 70 6.02 14.47 6.18
N ILE A 71 5.00 15.00 6.88
CA ILE A 71 3.83 14.22 7.34
C ILE A 71 3.06 13.63 6.17
N GLY A 72 2.85 14.43 5.11
CA GLY A 72 2.14 13.96 3.91
C GLY A 72 2.87 12.81 3.23
N VAL A 73 4.21 12.87 3.19
CA VAL A 73 5.04 11.82 2.60
C VAL A 73 4.97 10.54 3.44
N ILE A 74 5.05 10.66 4.77
CA ILE A 74 4.94 9.52 5.68
C ILE A 74 3.58 8.85 5.57
N ARG A 75 2.50 9.64 5.58
CA ARG A 75 1.14 9.12 5.41
C ARG A 75 0.98 8.35 4.12
N SER A 76 1.33 8.96 2.97
CA SER A 76 1.21 8.27 1.69
C SER A 76 2.09 7.03 1.61
N TYR A 77 3.26 7.03 2.23
CA TYR A 77 4.10 5.84 2.29
C TYR A 77 3.45 4.71 3.10
N LEU A 78 2.88 5.04 4.26
CA LEU A 78 2.18 4.08 5.11
C LEU A 78 0.94 3.52 4.43
N GLU A 79 0.13 4.37 3.79
CA GLU A 79 -1.02 3.94 2.98
C GLU A 79 -0.61 2.91 1.92
N TRP A 80 0.45 3.20 1.16
CA TRP A 80 0.96 2.27 0.15
C TRP A 80 1.40 0.95 0.75
N LEU A 81 2.08 0.96 1.90
CA LEU A 81 2.50 -0.28 2.54
C LEU A 81 1.30 -1.10 3.04
N THR A 82 0.31 -0.46 3.65
CA THR A 82 -0.84 -1.16 4.23
C THR A 82 -1.83 -1.68 3.19
N ASP A 83 -1.89 -1.06 2.01
CA ASP A 83 -2.79 -1.48 0.93
C ASP A 83 -2.25 -2.67 0.11
N LEU A 84 -0.97 -3.02 0.28
CA LEU A 84 -0.37 -4.15 -0.43
C LEU A 84 -0.83 -5.50 0.16
N PRO A 85 -1.16 -6.50 -0.68
CA PRO A 85 -1.65 -7.80 -0.24
C PRO A 85 -0.50 -8.72 0.22
N TRP A 86 0.21 -8.38 1.30
CA TRP A 86 1.42 -9.11 1.74
C TRP A 86 1.17 -10.59 2.04
N ALA A 87 0.05 -10.90 2.69
CA ALA A 87 -0.34 -12.26 3.08
C ALA A 87 -1.44 -12.87 2.18
N VAL A 88 -1.88 -12.15 1.14
CA VAL A 88 -3.01 -12.58 0.29
C VAL A 88 -2.50 -13.01 -1.07
N GLU A 89 -2.64 -14.30 -1.35
CA GLU A 89 -2.26 -14.90 -2.63
C GLU A 89 -3.49 -15.56 -3.30
N THR A 90 -3.49 -15.58 -4.63
CA THR A 90 -4.48 -16.33 -5.41
C THR A 90 -4.03 -17.76 -5.64
N ALA A 91 -4.97 -18.70 -5.72
CA ALA A 91 -4.65 -20.06 -6.14
C ALA A 91 -4.30 -20.09 -7.64
N ASP A 92 -3.08 -20.53 -7.95
CA ASP A 92 -2.63 -20.72 -9.33
C ASP A 92 -3.40 -21.88 -10.00
N GLN A 93 -3.96 -21.64 -11.19
CA GLN A 93 -4.64 -22.67 -11.99
C GLN A 93 -3.73 -23.19 -13.10
N LEU A 94 -3.20 -24.39 -12.93
CA LEU A 94 -2.18 -24.99 -13.80
C LEU A 94 -2.70 -26.23 -14.55
N ASP A 95 -3.97 -26.23 -14.94
CA ASP A 95 -4.52 -27.25 -15.83
C ASP A 95 -4.19 -26.91 -17.30
N LEU A 96 -3.40 -27.79 -17.92
CA LEU A 96 -2.93 -27.61 -19.30
C LEU A 96 -4.06 -27.81 -20.32
N ALA A 97 -5.00 -28.71 -20.05
CA ALA A 97 -6.11 -28.97 -20.95
C ALA A 97 -7.07 -27.79 -20.96
N GLU A 98 -7.36 -27.25 -19.78
CA GLU A 98 -8.21 -26.07 -19.65
C GLU A 98 -7.54 -24.82 -20.23
N ALA A 99 -6.24 -24.62 -19.97
CA ALA A 99 -5.49 -23.51 -20.57
C ALA A 99 -5.48 -23.57 -22.11
N ALA A 100 -5.25 -24.75 -22.69
CA ALA A 100 -5.30 -24.93 -24.14
C ALA A 100 -6.70 -24.64 -24.72
N ARG A 101 -7.75 -25.11 -24.03
CA ARG A 101 -9.15 -24.87 -24.42
C ARG A 101 -9.49 -23.38 -24.43
N ILE A 102 -9.15 -22.65 -23.36
CA ILE A 102 -9.38 -21.20 -23.25
C ILE A 102 -8.64 -20.44 -24.35
N LEU A 103 -7.36 -20.80 -24.59
CA LEU A 103 -6.57 -20.15 -25.65
C LEU A 103 -7.17 -20.37 -27.05
N ASP A 104 -7.71 -21.55 -27.32
CA ASP A 104 -8.39 -21.86 -28.58
C ASP A 104 -9.76 -21.19 -28.72
N GLU A 105 -10.49 -21.00 -27.63
CA GLU A 105 -11.77 -20.29 -27.59
C GLU A 105 -11.59 -18.78 -27.82
N ASP A 106 -10.65 -18.16 -27.10
CA ASP A 106 -10.47 -16.70 -27.09
C ASP A 106 -9.71 -16.18 -28.31
N HIS A 107 -8.93 -17.04 -28.98
CA HIS A 107 -8.04 -16.62 -30.07
C HIS A 107 -8.06 -17.60 -31.24
N TYR A 108 -8.30 -17.12 -32.47
CA TYR A 108 -8.20 -17.96 -33.66
C TYR A 108 -6.74 -18.09 -34.15
N GLY A 109 -6.30 -19.31 -34.49
CA GLY A 109 -4.95 -19.56 -35.01
C GLY A 109 -3.86 -19.54 -33.94
N LEU A 110 -2.72 -18.88 -34.22
CA LEU A 110 -1.59 -18.69 -33.30
C LEU A 110 -1.00 -19.98 -32.68
N GLN A 111 -1.07 -21.10 -33.39
CA GLN A 111 -0.69 -22.43 -32.89
C GLN A 111 0.68 -22.45 -32.19
N LYS A 112 1.70 -21.88 -32.85
CA LYS A 112 3.07 -21.82 -32.31
C LYS A 112 3.19 -21.01 -31.00
N VAL A 113 2.36 -19.99 -30.83
CA VAL A 113 2.37 -19.13 -29.63
C VAL A 113 1.59 -19.80 -28.50
N LYS A 114 0.44 -20.39 -28.81
CA LYS A 114 -0.37 -21.13 -27.83
C LYS A 114 0.38 -22.32 -27.26
N GLU A 115 1.05 -23.09 -28.12
CA GLU A 115 1.90 -24.21 -27.72
C GLU A 115 2.99 -23.73 -26.75
N ARG A 116 3.62 -22.58 -27.02
CA ARG A 116 4.63 -21.98 -26.13
C ARG A 116 4.07 -21.57 -24.76
N ILE A 117 2.85 -21.02 -24.73
CA ILE A 117 2.19 -20.64 -23.46
C ILE A 117 1.89 -21.89 -22.63
N VAL A 118 1.36 -22.94 -23.26
CA VAL A 118 1.05 -24.21 -22.58
C VAL A 118 2.34 -24.89 -22.10
N GLU A 119 3.42 -24.88 -22.90
CA GLU A 119 4.75 -25.34 -22.47
C GLU A 119 5.23 -24.59 -21.22
N PHE A 120 5.08 -23.26 -21.18
CA PHE A 120 5.47 -22.46 -20.02
C PHE A 120 4.67 -22.85 -18.77
N ILE A 121 3.34 -23.02 -18.89
CA ILE A 121 2.49 -23.48 -17.79
C ILE A 121 2.90 -24.89 -17.34
N ALA A 122 3.26 -25.78 -18.26
CA ALA A 122 3.72 -27.14 -17.94
C ALA A 122 5.03 -27.11 -17.14
N VAL A 123 5.97 -26.24 -17.52
CA VAL A 123 7.21 -26.04 -16.78
C VAL A 123 6.94 -25.44 -15.39
N ARG A 124 6.01 -24.47 -15.25
CA ARG A 124 5.59 -23.96 -13.92
C ARG A 124 4.95 -25.04 -13.06
N LYS A 125 4.09 -25.87 -13.63
CA LYS A 125 3.46 -27.00 -12.92
C LYS A 125 4.48 -28.00 -12.37
N LEU A 126 5.54 -28.27 -13.13
CA LEU A 126 6.59 -29.21 -12.72
C LEU A 126 7.57 -28.61 -11.70
N ALA A 127 7.93 -27.34 -11.86
CA ALA A 127 8.88 -26.68 -10.97
C ALA A 127 8.27 -26.22 -9.64
N GLY A 128 6.96 -25.96 -9.61
CA GLY A 128 6.26 -25.38 -8.45
C GLY A 128 6.89 -24.06 -8.01
N ASP A 129 6.86 -23.79 -6.70
CA ASP A 129 7.39 -22.55 -6.10
C ASP A 129 8.92 -22.42 -6.18
N LYS A 130 9.62 -23.46 -6.65
CA LYS A 130 11.08 -23.45 -6.78
C LYS A 130 11.56 -22.68 -8.01
N MET A 131 10.66 -22.37 -8.94
CA MET A 131 10.99 -21.50 -10.06
C MET A 131 11.00 -20.05 -9.56
N LYS A 132 12.16 -19.57 -9.10
CA LYS A 132 12.38 -18.13 -9.02
C LYS A 132 12.32 -17.59 -10.44
N ALA A 133 11.52 -16.55 -10.66
CA ALA A 133 11.46 -15.85 -11.94
C ALA A 133 12.89 -15.46 -12.40
N PRO A 134 13.15 -15.37 -13.71
CA PRO A 134 14.33 -14.67 -14.20
C PRO A 134 14.31 -13.19 -13.78
#